data_AF-A0A4Y8CCH2-F1
#
_entry.id   AF-A0A4Y8CCH2-F1
#
_cell.length_a   1.000
_cell.length_b   1.000
_cell.length_c   1.000
_cell.angle_alpha   90.00
_cell.angle_beta   90.00
_cell.angle_gamma   90.00
#
_symmetry.space_group_name_H-M   'P 1'
#
loop_
_entity.id
_entity.type
_entity.pdbx_description
1 polymer ?
#
loop_
_entity_poly.entity_id
_entity_poly.type
_entity_poly.pdbx_seq_one_letter_code
_entity_poly.pdbx_strand_id
1 'polypeptide(L)' 'MEQILTWQQIYDPFSNIWLSALVAFLPILCFLVCLVVLKLKGYQAGFLTVILATLVALFAYKMPWN' A
#
# COMPACT_ATOMS: atom_id res chain seq x y z
N MET A 1 7.50 -31.35 -17.19
CA MET A 1 7.22 -29.91 -17.36
C MET A 1 7.13 -29.30 -15.99
N GLU A 2 8.17 -28.61 -15.53
CA GLU A 2 8.09 -27.86 -14.27
C GLU A 2 7.17 -26.64 -14.48
N GLN A 3 6.11 -26.55 -13.68
CA GLN A 3 5.29 -25.34 -13.60
C GLN A 3 6.12 -24.31 -12.85
N ILE A 4 6.59 -23.27 -13.54
CA ILE A 4 7.22 -22.13 -12.88
C ILE A 4 6.13 -21.44 -12.06
N LEU A 5 6.14 -21.63 -10.74
CA LEU A 5 5.24 -20.95 -9.83
C LEU A 5 5.67 -19.48 -9.71
N THR A 6 5.36 -18.68 -10.72
CA THR A 6 5.52 -17.23 -10.67
C THR A 6 4.45 -16.64 -9.78
N TRP A 7 4.85 -15.93 -8.73
CA TRP A 7 3.89 -15.15 -7.93
C TRP A 7 3.14 -14.16 -8.83
N GLN A 8 1.82 -14.18 -8.77
CA GLN A 8 0.96 -13.29 -9.54
C GLN A 8 0.42 -12.19 -8.62
N GLN A 9 0.66 -10.94 -8.99
CA GLN A 9 0.13 -9.79 -8.26
C GLN A 9 -1.39 -9.72 -8.38
N ILE A 10 -2.06 -9.68 -7.23
CA ILE A 10 -3.52 -9.53 -7.13
C ILE A 10 -3.84 -8.05 -6.95
N TYR A 11 -4.57 -7.46 -7.89
CA TYR A 11 -4.93 -6.03 -7.87
C TYR A 11 -6.31 -5.75 -7.25
N ASP A 12 -7.14 -6.78 -7.12
CA ASP A 12 -8.53 -6.71 -6.70
C ASP A 12 -8.82 -7.56 -5.44
N PRO A 13 -8.08 -7.38 -4.32
CA PRO A 13 -8.27 -8.19 -3.11
C PRO A 13 -9.70 -8.18 -2.53
N PHE A 14 -10.50 -7.16 -2.85
CA PHE A 14 -11.88 -7.01 -2.37
C PHE A 14 -12.94 -7.37 -3.41
N SER A 15 -12.60 -8.02 -4.54
CA SER A 15 -13.50 -8.30 -5.68
C SER A 15 -14.16 -7.06 -6.32
N ASN A 16 -13.68 -5.86 -5.95
CA ASN A 16 -14.11 -4.59 -6.49
C ASN A 16 -12.89 -3.69 -6.70
N ILE A 17 -12.58 -3.42 -7.97
CA ILE A 17 -11.39 -2.67 -8.36
C ILE A 17 -11.39 -1.23 -7.81
N TRP A 18 -12.55 -0.61 -7.68
CA TRP A 18 -12.68 0.74 -7.12
C TRP A 18 -12.34 0.77 -5.64
N LEU A 19 -12.83 -0.22 -4.89
CA LEU A 19 -12.53 -0.32 -3.46
C LEU A 19 -11.05 -0.62 -3.23
N SER A 20 -10.48 -1.54 -4.02
CA SER A 20 -9.05 -1.84 -3.97
C SER A 20 -8.22 -0.60 -4.29
N ALA A 21 -8.55 0.14 -5.36
CA ALA A 21 -7.86 1.38 -5.72
C ALA A 21 -7.91 2.43 -4.60
N LEU A 22 -9.06 2.59 -3.93
CA LEU A 22 -9.17 3.49 -2.77
C LEU A 22 -8.25 3.06 -1.64
N VAL A 23 -8.17 1.75 -1.35
CA VAL A 23 -7.26 1.21 -0.31
C VAL A 23 -5.80 1.40 -0.69
N ALA A 24 -5.42 1.20 -1.96
CA ALA A 24 -4.07 1.47 -2.45
C ALA A 24 -3.69 2.96 -2.38
N PHE A 25 -4.67 3.87 -2.42
CA PHE A 25 -4.46 5.31 -2.35
C PHE A 25 -4.19 5.83 -0.92
N LEU A 26 -4.61 5.10 0.14
CA LEU A 26 -4.47 5.53 1.54
C LEU A 26 -3.07 6.03 1.92
N PRO A 27 -1.96 5.35 1.57
CA PRO A 27 -0.63 5.79 1.95
C PRO A 27 -0.26 7.14 1.34
N ILE A 28 -0.55 7.35 0.06
CA ILE A 28 -0.28 8.64 -0.61
C ILE A 28 -1.11 9.75 0.01
N LEU A 29 -2.38 9.48 0.35
CA LEU A 29 -3.26 10.44 1.01
C LEU A 29 -2.70 10.82 2.38
N CYS A 30 -2.24 9.84 3.16
CA CYS A 30 -1.60 10.06 4.45
C CYS A 30 -0.35 10.94 4.31
N PHE A 31 0.51 10.67 3.32
CA PHE A 31 1.71 11.47 3.05
C PHE A 31 1.38 12.92 2.75
N LEU A 32 0.42 13.15 1.85
CA LEU A 32 -0.01 14.51 1.48
C LEU A 32 -0.63 15.25 2.68
N VAL A 33 -1.48 14.58 3.47
CA VAL A 33 -2.04 15.17 4.70
C VAL A 33 -0.94 15.52 5.70
N CYS A 34 0.07 14.65 5.87
CA CYS A 34 1.20 14.91 6.74
C CYS A 34 2.01 16.15 6.33
N LEU A 35 2.16 16.39 5.01
CA LEU A 35 2.90 17.54 4.50
C LEU A 35 2.07 18.83 4.47
N VAL A 36 0.83 18.76 3.99
CA VAL A 36 -0.03 19.93 3.76
C VAL A 36 -0.69 20.40 5.06
N VAL A 37 -1.21 19.47 5.87
CA VAL A 37 -1.97 19.78 7.08
C VAL A 37 -1.06 19.82 8.31
N LEU A 38 -0.29 18.75 8.54
CA LEU A 38 0.55 18.63 9.73
C LEU A 38 1.89 19.36 9.62
N LYS A 39 2.26 19.82 8.40
CA LYS A 39 3.52 20.53 8.11
C LYS A 39 4.75 19.81 8.66
N LEU A 40 4.73 18.47 8.63
CA LEU A 40 5.85 17.66 9.08
C LEU A 40 7.02 17.77 8.11
N LYS A 41 8.23 17.54 8.61
CA LYS A 41 9.40 17.41 7.73
C LYS A 41 9.25 16.13 6.89
N GLY A 42 9.65 16.19 5.63
CA GLY A 42 9.44 15.11 4.65
C GLY A 42 9.92 13.73 5.11
N TYR A 43 11.01 13.66 5.88
CA TYR A 43 11.50 12.39 6.43
C TYR A 43 10.54 11.76 7.46
N GLN A 44 9.88 12.56 8.31
CA GLN A 44 8.91 12.05 9.29
C GLN A 44 7.63 11.58 8.61
N ALA A 45 7.12 12.39 7.68
CA ALA A 45 5.95 12.05 6.88
C ALA A 45 6.19 10.79 6.03
N GLY A 46 7.37 10.70 5.41
CA GLY A 46 7.78 9.55 4.59
C GLY A 46 7.87 8.28 5.43
N PHE A 47 8.52 8.33 6.60
CA PHE A 47 8.64 7.16 7.47
C PHE A 47 7.28 6.64 7.93
N LEU A 48 6.38 7.53 8.37
CA LEU A 48 5.03 7.15 8.77
C LEU A 48 4.23 6.53 7.61
N THR A 49 4.37 7.11 6.42
CA THR A 49 3.71 6.62 5.21
C THR A 49 4.22 5.25 4.78
N VAL A 50 5.52 4.99 4.87
CA VAL A 50 6.11 3.69 4.53
C VAL A 50 5.60 2.60 5.46
N ILE A 51 5.51 2.89 6.76
CA ILE A 51 4.93 1.94 7.73
C ILE A 51 3.48 1.65 7.36
N LEU A 52 2.68 2.69 7.09
CA LEU A 52 1.28 2.52 6.69
C LEU A 52 1.16 1.74 5.38
N ALA A 53 1.97 2.05 4.37
CA ALA A 53 1.99 1.35 3.07
C ALA A 53 2.32 -0.13 3.25
N THR A 54 3.30 -0.44 4.09
CA THR A 54 3.68 -1.83 4.41
C THR A 54 2.52 -2.59 5.04
N LEU A 55 1.84 -1.98 6.02
CA LEU A 55 0.67 -2.60 6.65
C LEU A 55 -0.44 -2.86 5.63
N VAL A 56 -0.74 -1.89 4.77
CA VAL A 56 -1.76 -2.06 3.71
C VAL A 56 -1.36 -3.17 2.73
N ALA A 57 -0.10 -3.23 2.30
CA ALA A 57 0.40 -4.25 1.38
C ALA A 57 0.28 -5.67 1.96
N LEU A 58 0.63 -5.84 3.23
CA LEU A 58 0.58 -7.14 3.90
C LEU A 58 -0.85 -7.58 4.19
N PHE A 59 -1.68 -6.70 4.77
CA PHE A 59 -3.01 -7.08 5.23
C PHE A 59 -4.10 -6.99 4.15
N ALA A 60 -4.07 -5.96 3.29
CA ALA A 60 -5.07 -5.80 2.24
C ALA A 60 -4.70 -6.57 0.96
N TYR A 61 -3.43 -6.51 0.54
CA TYR A 61 -2.99 -7.11 -0.73
C TYR A 61 -2.36 -8.48 -0.59
N LYS A 62 -2.22 -9.00 0.65
CA LYS A 62 -1.65 -10.31 0.95
C LYS A 62 -0.32 -10.53 0.22
N MET A 63 0.50 -9.48 0.14
CA MET A 63 1.78 -9.57 -0.55
C MET A 63 2.69 -10.59 0.15
N PRO A 64 3.42 -11.42 -0.62
CA PRO A 64 4.36 -12.38 -0.08
C PRO A 64 5.56 -11.66 0.51
N TRP A 65 6.03 -12.15 1.65
CA TRP A 65 7.22 -11.62 2.34
C TRP A 65 8.46 -12.49 2.09
N ASN A 66 8.34 -13.61 1.36
CA ASN A 66 9.39 -14.60 1.15
C ASN A 66 9.37 -15.16 -0.27
#